data_AF-A0A9Q1AIF6-F1
#
_entry.id   AF-A0A9Q1AIF6-F1
#
_cell.length_a   1.000
_cell.length_b   1.000
_cell.length_c   1.000
_cell.angle_alpha   90.00
_cell.angle_beta   90.00
_cell.angle_gamma   90.00
#
_symmetry.space_group_name_H-M   'P 1'
#
loop_
_entity.id
_entity.type
_entity.pdbx_description
1 polymer ?
#
loop_
_entity_poly.entity_id
_entity_poly.type
_entity_poly.pdbx_seq_one_letter_code
_entity_poly.pdbx_strand_id
1 'polypeptide(L)'
;MHDRGSDSKMASQKASASVFTSIWLAMMPTWLIIFLVNKVAKNPSGEQINALEQHIKNLLSPSTPFFFNTLYDPYREGADFVRGYPFSLREGAPTAVSHGLWLNIPDYDAPTQLVKPLERNTRYVDTVLTIPKGTLFPMCGMNLGFNRELIGPAMYFGLMGDGQPIGRYDDMWAGWCMKVICDHMGYGVKTGLPYIWHSKASNPFVNLKKEYKGIYWQEDLIPFFQSAVLPKECVTVQQCYIELAKQVKEKLGKIDPYFIKLADAMVTWIEAWDELNGTAK
;
A
#
# COMPACT_ATOMS: atom_id res chain seq x y z
N MET A 1 -9.49 36.77 42.51
CA MET A 1 -10.30 35.68 43.09
C MET A 1 -11.23 35.17 42.01
N HIS A 2 -11.09 33.89 41.69
CA HIS A 2 -12.02 32.95 41.02
C HIS A 2 -12.65 33.34 39.67
N ASP A 3 -12.56 32.59 38.56
CA ASP A 3 -12.51 31.14 38.22
C ASP A 3 -13.76 30.79 37.37
N ARG A 4 -13.55 29.92 36.37
CA ARG A 4 -14.49 29.18 35.50
C ARG A 4 -15.19 29.97 34.38
N GLY A 5 -15.28 29.47 33.15
CA GLY A 5 -15.14 28.10 32.68
C GLY A 5 -14.97 28.02 31.16
N SER A 6 -14.33 26.92 30.79
CA SER A 6 -14.16 26.33 29.46
C SER A 6 -15.44 26.24 28.63
N ASP A 7 -15.32 26.53 27.33
CA ASP A 7 -16.07 25.81 26.30
C ASP A 7 -15.24 25.77 25.00
N SER A 8 -14.52 24.68 24.82
CA SER A 8 -13.84 24.32 23.59
C SER A 8 -14.86 23.86 22.56
N LYS A 9 -15.26 24.74 21.64
CA LYS A 9 -15.97 24.34 20.42
C LYS A 9 -15.01 23.67 19.45
N MET A 10 -14.89 22.36 19.56
CA MET A 10 -14.30 21.51 18.54
C MET A 10 -15.19 21.56 17.29
N ALA A 11 -14.72 22.21 16.22
CA ALA A 11 -15.46 22.34 14.98
C ALA A 11 -15.57 20.96 14.28
N SER A 12 -16.73 20.32 14.39
CA SER A 12 -17.08 19.18 13.56
C SER A 12 -17.42 19.68 12.15
N GLN A 13 -16.47 19.67 11.22
CA GLN A 13 -16.78 19.84 9.81
C GLN A 13 -17.35 18.53 9.25
N LYS A 14 -18.67 18.45 9.16
CA LYS A 14 -19.37 17.48 8.30
C LYS A 14 -19.12 17.88 6.84
N ALA A 15 -18.19 17.23 6.17
CA ALA A 15 -18.00 17.40 4.73
C ALA A 15 -19.14 16.69 3.97
N SER A 16 -19.88 17.44 3.16
CA SER A 16 -20.96 16.92 2.32
C SER A 16 -20.40 16.09 1.16
N ALA A 17 -20.96 14.91 0.95
CA ALA A 17 -20.62 14.01 -0.14
C ALA A 17 -21.09 14.54 -1.50
N SER A 18 -20.16 14.96 -2.35
CA SER A 18 -20.35 15.00 -3.80
C SER A 18 -19.07 14.53 -4.49
N VAL A 19 -19.24 13.88 -5.64
CA VAL A 19 -18.27 13.12 -6.45
C VAL A 19 -16.82 13.67 -6.39
N PHE A 20 -15.93 12.92 -5.71
CA PHE A 20 -14.50 13.23 -5.62
C PHE A 20 -13.69 12.35 -6.58
N THR A 21 -13.28 12.91 -7.72
CA THR A 21 -12.07 12.48 -8.44
C THR A 21 -10.98 13.49 -8.16
N SER A 22 -10.33 13.35 -7.01
CA SER A 22 -9.22 14.20 -6.59
C SER A 22 -8.25 13.36 -5.77
N ILE A 23 -6.98 13.33 -6.18
CA ILE A 23 -5.87 12.96 -5.30
C ILE A 23 -5.91 13.97 -4.16
N TRP A 24 -6.36 13.55 -2.98
CA TRP A 24 -6.39 14.41 -1.81
C TRP A 24 -5.00 14.47 -1.21
N LEU A 25 -4.18 15.39 -1.72
CA LEU A 25 -3.14 16.03 -0.91
C LEU A 25 -3.85 16.99 0.05
N ALA A 26 -4.62 16.45 1.00
CA ALA A 26 -5.11 17.25 2.12
C ALA A 26 -3.90 17.75 2.93
N MET A 27 -4.05 18.88 3.64
CA MET A 27 -3.03 19.55 4.44
C MET A 27 -2.48 18.64 5.55
N MET A 28 -1.69 17.66 5.16
CA MET A 28 -1.14 16.62 6.00
C MET A 28 0.30 16.96 6.33
N PRO A 29 0.83 16.42 7.44
CA PRO A 29 2.27 16.42 7.64
C PRO A 29 2.96 15.94 6.36
N THR A 30 4.05 16.59 5.96
CA THR A 30 4.78 16.30 4.72
C THR A 30 5.29 14.86 4.62
N TRP A 31 5.33 14.14 5.75
CA TRP A 31 5.69 12.72 5.83
C TRP A 31 4.57 11.76 5.39
N LEU A 32 3.32 12.20 5.21
CA LEU A 32 2.18 11.33 4.92
C LEU A 32 1.66 11.52 3.50
N ILE A 33 1.47 10.42 2.77
CA ILE A 33 0.79 10.40 1.47
C ILE A 33 -0.33 9.36 1.49
N ILE A 34 -1.53 9.76 1.09
CA ILE A 34 -2.70 8.89 1.01
C ILE A 34 -3.39 9.03 -0.36
N PHE A 35 -3.56 7.92 -1.05
CA PHE A 35 -4.34 7.79 -2.28
C PHE A 35 -5.70 7.16 -1.96
N LEU A 36 -6.75 7.94 -2.15
CA LEU A 36 -8.14 7.49 -2.10
C LEU A 36 -8.80 7.85 -3.42
N VAL A 37 -9.03 6.85 -4.24
CA VAL A 37 -9.81 6.99 -5.47
C VAL A 37 -11.10 6.22 -5.26
N ASN A 38 -12.24 6.88 -5.46
CA ASN A 38 -13.63 6.37 -5.37
C ASN A 38 -14.46 7.03 -4.26
N LYS A 39 -15.70 6.52 -4.07
CA LYS A 39 -16.71 7.07 -3.17
C LYS A 39 -16.46 6.63 -1.73
N VAL A 40 -16.99 7.41 -0.80
CA VAL A 40 -17.00 7.08 0.63
C VAL A 40 -17.87 5.84 0.85
N ALA A 41 -17.29 4.81 1.48
CA ALA A 41 -18.02 3.63 1.90
C ALA A 41 -18.80 3.86 3.19
N LYS A 42 -19.75 2.96 3.49
CA LYS A 42 -20.51 2.96 4.74
C LYS A 42 -20.22 1.70 5.54
N ASN A 43 -20.18 1.82 6.86
CA ASN A 43 -20.11 0.68 7.77
C ASN A 43 -21.48 -0.03 7.86
N PRO A 44 -21.58 -1.18 8.54
CA PRO A 44 -22.85 -1.91 8.69
C PRO A 44 -23.97 -1.10 9.37
N SER A 45 -23.62 -0.09 10.20
CA SER A 45 -24.56 0.83 10.84
C SER A 45 -25.04 1.95 9.89
N GLY A 46 -24.53 2.02 8.66
CA GLY A 46 -24.88 3.02 7.65
C GLY A 46 -24.11 4.34 7.76
N GLU A 47 -23.16 4.44 8.69
CA GLU A 47 -22.32 5.62 8.89
C GLU A 47 -21.21 5.65 7.84
N GLN A 48 -20.80 6.86 7.46
CA GLN A 48 -19.72 7.05 6.51
C GLN A 48 -18.37 6.67 7.13
N ILE A 49 -17.58 5.91 6.39
CA ILE A 49 -16.23 5.50 6.81
C ILE A 49 -15.26 6.64 6.54
N ASN A 50 -14.60 7.11 7.59
CA ASN A 50 -13.49 8.03 7.47
C ASN A 50 -12.20 7.27 7.11
N ALA A 51 -12.06 6.93 5.82
CA ALA A 51 -10.92 6.15 5.33
C ALA A 51 -9.58 6.85 5.63
N LEU A 52 -9.57 8.18 5.58
CA LEU A 52 -8.40 8.98 5.83
C LEU A 52 -7.88 8.82 7.26
N GLU A 53 -8.76 9.03 8.24
CA GLU A 53 -8.43 8.85 9.65
C GLU A 53 -7.97 7.42 9.96
N GLN A 54 -8.59 6.43 9.34
CA GLN A 54 -8.23 5.02 9.54
C GLN A 54 -6.85 4.69 8.96
N HIS A 55 -6.49 5.20 7.77
CA HIS A 55 -5.12 5.09 7.26
C HIS A 55 -4.11 5.76 8.20
N ILE A 56 -4.43 6.94 8.72
CA ILE A 56 -3.57 7.64 9.69
C ILE A 56 -3.37 6.80 10.96
N LYS A 57 -4.46 6.25 11.52
CA LYS A 57 -4.38 5.36 12.70
C LYS A 57 -3.51 4.13 12.44
N ASN A 58 -3.62 3.52 11.26
CA ASN A 58 -2.78 2.38 10.89
C ASN A 58 -1.30 2.74 10.77
N LEU A 59 -0.99 3.90 10.18
CA LEU A 59 0.40 4.36 10.00
C LEU A 59 1.04 4.83 11.32
N LEU A 60 0.25 5.38 12.25
CA LEU A 60 0.72 5.82 13.56
C LEU A 60 0.82 4.70 14.59
N SER A 61 0.25 3.52 14.33
CA SER A 61 0.34 2.37 15.22
C SER A 61 1.41 1.39 14.74
N PRO A 62 2.13 0.69 15.65
CA PRO A 62 3.14 -0.29 15.25
C PRO A 62 2.51 -1.48 14.51
N SER A 63 3.36 -2.25 13.84
CA SER A 63 3.02 -3.50 13.15
C SER A 63 3.74 -4.70 13.78
N THR A 64 3.27 -5.90 13.51
CA THR A 64 3.83 -7.16 14.04
C THR A 64 4.39 -8.08 12.94
N PRO A 65 5.36 -7.63 12.11
CA PRO A 65 5.78 -8.39 10.93
C PRO A 65 6.61 -9.65 11.26
N PHE A 66 7.23 -9.70 12.45
CA PHE A 66 8.19 -10.75 12.82
C PHE A 66 7.55 -11.96 13.53
N PHE A 67 6.32 -11.83 13.99
CA PHE A 67 5.56 -12.93 14.60
C PHE A 67 4.08 -12.69 14.39
N PHE A 68 3.35 -13.66 13.86
CA PHE A 68 1.96 -13.45 13.47
C PHE A 68 1.02 -13.53 14.69
N ASN A 69 0.37 -12.42 15.04
CA ASN A 69 -0.70 -12.42 16.05
C ASN A 69 -1.98 -12.99 15.45
N THR A 70 -2.47 -14.12 15.96
CA THR A 70 -3.57 -14.88 15.34
C THR A 70 -4.98 -14.33 15.64
N LEU A 71 -5.11 -13.29 16.46
CA LEU A 71 -6.39 -12.67 16.78
C LEU A 71 -6.71 -11.51 15.83
N TYR A 72 -6.29 -10.28 16.18
CA TYR A 72 -6.42 -9.06 15.39
C TYR A 72 -5.16 -8.21 15.57
N ASP A 73 -5.08 -7.05 14.91
CA ASP A 73 -4.04 -6.06 15.22
C ASP A 73 -4.07 -5.69 16.73
N PRO A 74 -3.01 -6.03 17.49
CA PRO A 74 -3.00 -5.88 18.95
C PRO A 74 -2.94 -4.42 19.42
N TYR A 75 -2.71 -3.47 18.51
CA TYR A 75 -2.68 -2.03 18.83
C TYR A 75 -4.02 -1.34 18.66
N ARG A 76 -5.07 -2.08 18.29
CA ARG A 76 -6.44 -1.56 18.21
C ARG A 76 -7.15 -1.71 19.55
N GLU A 77 -8.06 -0.78 19.83
CA GLU A 77 -8.94 -0.86 20.99
C GLU A 77 -9.70 -2.20 21.02
N GLY A 78 -9.70 -2.86 22.17
CA GLY A 78 -10.38 -4.16 22.35
C GLY A 78 -9.60 -5.38 21.84
N ALA A 79 -8.37 -5.22 21.35
CA ALA A 79 -7.48 -6.31 20.95
C ALA A 79 -6.17 -6.28 21.75
N ASP A 80 -5.49 -7.43 21.84
CA ASP A 80 -4.18 -7.57 22.49
C ASP A 80 -3.42 -8.77 21.86
N PHE A 81 -2.19 -8.97 22.29
CA PHE A 81 -1.34 -10.10 21.96
C PHE A 81 -1.87 -11.40 22.55
N VAL A 82 -1.97 -12.43 21.71
CA VAL A 82 -2.39 -13.77 22.16
C VAL A 82 -1.31 -14.47 22.98
N ARG A 83 -1.72 -15.50 23.73
CA ARG A 83 -0.82 -16.38 24.47
C ARG A 83 0.23 -16.99 23.52
N GLY A 84 1.49 -16.94 23.91
CA GLY A 84 2.61 -17.44 23.12
C GLY A 84 3.28 -16.37 22.25
N TYR A 85 2.70 -15.18 22.11
CA TYR A 85 3.36 -14.06 21.46
C TYR A 85 4.53 -13.53 22.34
N PRO A 86 5.78 -13.52 21.84
CA PRO A 86 6.95 -13.13 22.64
C PRO A 86 6.85 -11.70 23.17
N PHE A 87 7.10 -11.51 24.48
CA PHE A 87 7.06 -10.18 25.10
C PHE A 87 8.04 -9.19 24.47
N SER A 88 9.22 -9.67 24.08
CA SER A 88 10.26 -8.86 23.42
C SER A 88 9.86 -8.31 22.05
N LEU A 89 8.78 -8.83 21.44
CA LEU A 89 8.29 -8.39 20.13
C LEU A 89 7.01 -7.55 20.21
N ARG A 90 6.54 -7.21 21.42
CA ARG A 90 5.25 -6.51 21.61
C ARG A 90 5.31 -5.00 21.33
N GLU A 91 6.50 -4.40 21.37
CA GLU A 91 6.68 -3.00 20.93
C GLU A 91 6.40 -2.83 19.43
N GLY A 92 6.59 -3.90 18.66
CA GLY A 92 6.30 -3.93 17.23
C GLY A 92 7.36 -3.20 16.40
N ALA A 93 7.02 -2.98 15.13
CA ALA A 93 7.83 -2.28 14.14
C ALA A 93 7.10 -1.02 13.64
N PRO A 94 7.83 0.02 13.19
CA PRO A 94 7.23 1.16 12.52
C PRO A 94 6.41 0.72 11.30
N THR A 95 5.21 1.27 11.13
CA THR A 95 4.34 0.95 9.99
C THR A 95 4.63 1.90 8.83
N ALA A 96 5.19 1.35 7.74
CA ALA A 96 5.51 2.11 6.54
C ALA A 96 4.29 2.28 5.61
N VAL A 97 3.41 1.28 5.54
CA VAL A 97 2.29 1.25 4.58
C VAL A 97 1.01 0.75 5.24
N SER A 98 -0.11 1.40 4.91
CA SER A 98 -1.47 0.98 5.20
C SER A 98 -2.22 0.76 3.88
N HIS A 99 -2.57 -0.49 3.60
CA HIS A 99 -3.34 -0.89 2.43
C HIS A 99 -4.82 -1.15 2.81
N GLY A 100 -5.74 -0.35 2.25
CA GLY A 100 -7.17 -0.47 2.52
C GLY A 100 -7.86 -1.51 1.63
N LEU A 101 -9.14 -1.77 1.91
CA LEU A 101 -9.99 -2.72 1.21
C LEU A 101 -11.15 -2.05 0.45
N TRP A 102 -11.91 -2.88 -0.26
CA TRP A 102 -12.95 -2.44 -1.19
C TRP A 102 -14.31 -2.99 -0.80
N LEU A 103 -15.33 -2.13 -0.76
CA LEU A 103 -16.73 -2.56 -0.82
C LEU A 103 -17.27 -2.35 -2.24
N ASN A 104 -18.37 -3.04 -2.54
CA ASN A 104 -19.01 -3.08 -3.85
C ASN A 104 -18.20 -3.88 -4.88
N ILE A 105 -17.50 -3.25 -5.83
CA ILE A 105 -16.77 -4.01 -6.87
C ILE A 105 -15.40 -4.43 -6.30
N PRO A 106 -15.12 -5.73 -6.14
CA PRO A 106 -13.81 -6.19 -5.68
C PRO A 106 -12.72 -5.87 -6.70
N ASP A 107 -11.48 -5.75 -6.23
CA ASP A 107 -10.30 -5.58 -7.09
C ASP A 107 -9.85 -6.95 -7.61
N TYR A 108 -10.60 -7.46 -8.59
CA TYR A 108 -10.30 -8.72 -9.27
C TYR A 108 -9.50 -8.46 -10.53
N ASP A 109 -8.67 -9.46 -10.89
CA ASP A 109 -8.13 -9.58 -12.23
C ASP A 109 -9.26 -9.67 -13.28
N ALA A 110 -8.97 -9.27 -14.51
CA ALA A 110 -9.93 -9.24 -15.60
C ALA A 110 -10.57 -10.61 -15.90
N PRO A 111 -9.82 -11.74 -15.94
CA PRO A 111 -10.42 -13.07 -16.05
C PRO A 111 -11.47 -13.36 -14.98
N THR A 112 -11.16 -13.11 -13.71
CA THR A 112 -12.08 -13.30 -12.59
C THR A 112 -13.30 -12.39 -12.72
N GLN A 113 -13.09 -11.13 -13.10
CA GLN A 113 -14.18 -10.17 -13.34
C GLN A 113 -15.09 -10.60 -14.52
N LEU A 114 -14.54 -11.23 -15.56
CA LEU A 114 -15.32 -11.76 -16.69
C LEU A 114 -16.27 -12.88 -16.25
N VAL A 115 -15.84 -13.78 -15.36
CA VAL A 115 -16.65 -14.91 -14.89
C VAL A 115 -17.58 -14.53 -13.73
N LYS A 116 -17.28 -13.44 -12.99
CA LYS A 116 -18.05 -12.95 -11.84
C LYS A 116 -18.49 -11.48 -11.98
N PRO A 117 -19.14 -11.06 -13.09
CA PRO A 117 -19.40 -9.65 -13.37
C PRO A 117 -20.39 -8.98 -12.40
N LEU A 118 -21.26 -9.78 -11.79
CA LEU A 118 -22.28 -9.31 -10.83
C LEU A 118 -21.85 -9.44 -9.38
N GLU A 119 -20.71 -10.06 -9.09
CA GLU A 119 -20.25 -10.26 -7.71
C GLU A 119 -19.92 -8.91 -7.06
N ARG A 120 -20.34 -8.76 -5.80
CA ARG A 120 -20.08 -7.57 -5.00
C ARG A 120 -19.55 -7.96 -3.63
N ASN A 121 -18.50 -7.28 -3.18
CA ASN A 121 -18.08 -7.36 -1.79
C ASN A 121 -19.01 -6.52 -0.91
N THR A 122 -19.96 -7.20 -0.25
CA THR A 122 -20.84 -6.64 0.79
C THR A 122 -20.37 -6.97 2.20
N ARG A 123 -19.28 -7.75 2.33
CA ARG A 123 -18.77 -8.21 3.61
C ARG A 123 -17.81 -7.16 4.18
N TYR A 124 -18.32 -6.36 5.10
CA TYR A 124 -17.50 -5.51 5.95
C TYR A 124 -16.90 -6.36 7.08
N VAL A 125 -15.57 -6.50 7.09
CA VAL A 125 -14.85 -7.17 8.16
C VAL A 125 -14.09 -6.11 8.94
N ASP A 126 -14.46 -5.90 10.20
CA ASP A 126 -13.73 -4.98 11.07
C ASP A 126 -12.41 -5.61 11.53
N THR A 127 -11.41 -5.57 10.65
CA THR A 127 -10.10 -6.12 10.93
C THR A 127 -9.00 -5.27 10.30
N VAL A 128 -7.88 -5.21 11.00
CA VAL A 128 -6.59 -4.77 10.47
C VAL A 128 -5.61 -5.88 10.84
N LEU A 129 -4.73 -6.23 9.91
CA LEU A 129 -3.72 -7.26 10.08
C LEU A 129 -2.38 -6.73 9.57
N THR A 130 -1.29 -7.18 10.19
CA THR A 130 0.05 -6.97 9.64
C THR A 130 0.33 -8.06 8.61
N ILE A 131 0.84 -7.67 7.44
CA ILE A 131 1.36 -8.61 6.44
C ILE A 131 2.70 -9.14 6.95
N PRO A 132 2.87 -10.45 7.15
CA PRO A 132 4.09 -11.01 7.73
C PRO A 132 5.35 -10.69 6.91
N LYS A 133 6.50 -10.63 7.58
CA LYS A 133 7.80 -10.57 6.92
C LYS A 133 7.99 -11.79 6.00
N GLY A 134 8.55 -11.56 4.81
CA GLY A 134 8.78 -12.59 3.80
C GLY A 134 7.53 -12.99 3.01
N THR A 135 6.39 -12.33 3.23
CA THR A 135 5.14 -12.58 2.50
C THR A 135 4.82 -11.42 1.57
N LEU A 136 4.61 -11.71 0.28
CA LEU A 136 4.12 -10.74 -0.70
C LEU A 136 2.60 -10.61 -0.63
N PHE A 137 2.07 -9.53 -1.18
CA PHE A 137 0.63 -9.29 -1.28
C PHE A 137 0.32 -8.51 -2.57
N PRO A 138 -0.89 -8.65 -3.13
CA PRO A 138 -1.33 -7.81 -4.24
C PRO A 138 -1.75 -6.43 -3.68
N MET A 139 -0.89 -5.43 -3.85
CA MET A 139 -1.17 -4.07 -3.42
C MET A 139 -2.01 -3.35 -4.47
N CYS A 140 -3.13 -2.76 -4.05
CA CYS A 140 -3.88 -1.83 -4.87
C CYS A 140 -3.44 -0.39 -4.61
N GLY A 141 -3.11 0.36 -5.66
CA GLY A 141 -2.65 1.75 -5.56
C GLY A 141 -3.74 2.77 -5.22
N MET A 142 -5.02 2.38 -5.26
CA MET A 142 -6.16 3.30 -5.21
C MET A 142 -6.77 3.49 -3.80
N ASN A 143 -6.38 2.67 -2.82
CA ASN A 143 -6.78 2.77 -1.41
C ASN A 143 -5.55 2.52 -0.51
N LEU A 144 -4.63 3.48 -0.48
CA LEU A 144 -3.29 3.28 0.02
C LEU A 144 -2.80 4.51 0.80
N GLY A 145 -2.27 4.30 1.99
CA GLY A 145 -1.52 5.30 2.74
C GLY A 145 -0.10 4.82 3.00
N PHE A 146 0.89 5.71 2.95
CA PHE A 146 2.26 5.37 3.31
C PHE A 146 2.99 6.52 4.00
N ASN A 147 3.95 6.13 4.83
CA ASN A 147 4.91 7.04 5.44
C ASN A 147 6.04 7.32 4.44
N ARG A 148 6.02 8.52 3.89
CA ARG A 148 6.95 9.05 2.90
C ARG A 148 8.41 9.03 3.36
N GLU A 149 8.67 9.29 4.65
CA GLU A 149 10.02 9.26 5.20
C GLU A 149 10.54 7.83 5.33
N LEU A 150 9.67 6.89 5.71
CA LEU A 150 10.06 5.49 5.87
C LEU A 150 10.21 4.74 4.55
N ILE A 151 9.38 5.02 3.54
CA ILE A 151 9.32 4.18 2.33
C ILE A 151 9.09 4.93 1.02
N GLY A 152 8.99 6.26 1.05
CA GLY A 152 8.71 7.09 -0.12
C GLY A 152 9.58 6.82 -1.35
N PRO A 153 10.91 6.66 -1.24
CA PRO A 153 11.76 6.37 -2.40
C PRO A 153 11.40 5.05 -3.10
N ALA A 154 10.79 4.08 -2.40
CA ALA A 154 10.36 2.81 -2.98
C ALA A 154 8.95 2.82 -3.57
N MET A 155 8.21 3.93 -3.45
CA MET A 155 6.84 4.08 -3.95
C MET A 155 6.81 4.52 -5.42
N TYR A 156 7.49 3.76 -6.28
CA TYR A 156 7.50 3.97 -7.73
C TYR A 156 6.74 2.85 -8.45
N PHE A 157 5.70 3.24 -9.19
CA PHE A 157 4.80 2.34 -9.92
C PHE A 157 5.30 1.99 -11.33
N GLY A 158 6.60 2.15 -11.56
CA GLY A 158 7.24 1.81 -12.82
C GLY A 158 6.89 2.78 -13.96
N LEU A 159 7.18 2.32 -15.17
CA LEU A 159 6.89 3.07 -16.39
C LEU A 159 5.39 3.02 -16.66
N MET A 160 4.70 4.11 -16.36
CA MET A 160 3.28 4.31 -16.67
C MET A 160 3.08 5.00 -18.02
N GLY A 161 1.90 4.81 -18.63
CA GLY A 161 1.49 5.48 -19.85
C GLY A 161 1.13 4.52 -20.98
N ASP A 162 0.62 5.07 -22.09
CA ASP A 162 0.20 4.28 -23.24
C ASP A 162 1.37 3.50 -23.84
N GLY A 163 1.13 2.23 -24.17
CA GLY A 163 2.14 1.32 -24.72
C GLY A 163 3.06 0.67 -23.70
N GLN A 164 2.96 1.00 -22.40
CA GLN A 164 3.74 0.30 -21.38
C GLN A 164 3.17 -1.10 -21.11
N PRO A 165 3.98 -2.16 -21.19
CA PRO A 165 3.49 -3.54 -21.17
C PRO A 165 3.04 -4.02 -19.79
N ILE A 166 3.47 -3.36 -18.71
CA ILE A 166 3.05 -3.71 -17.34
C ILE A 166 1.58 -3.38 -17.08
N GLY A 167 1.02 -2.42 -17.83
CA GLY A 167 -0.43 -2.17 -17.86
C GLY A 167 -1.03 -1.90 -16.47
N ARG A 168 -1.93 -2.79 -16.04
CA ARG A 168 -2.65 -2.72 -14.74
C ARG A 168 -2.00 -3.59 -13.65
N TYR A 169 -0.69 -3.86 -13.76
CA TYR A 169 0.11 -4.58 -12.77
C TYR A 169 1.15 -3.67 -12.08
N ASP A 170 1.08 -2.37 -12.35
CA ASP A 170 2.00 -1.34 -11.89
C ASP A 170 1.97 -1.15 -10.36
N ASP A 171 0.79 -1.25 -9.76
CA ASP A 171 0.61 -1.19 -8.31
C ASP A 171 1.06 -2.47 -7.61
N MET A 172 0.73 -3.65 -8.14
CA MET A 172 1.31 -4.91 -7.62
C MET A 172 2.84 -4.89 -7.67
N TRP A 173 3.43 -4.43 -8.77
CA TRP A 173 4.88 -4.28 -8.91
C TRP A 173 5.47 -3.35 -7.83
N ALA A 174 4.90 -2.15 -7.66
CA ALA A 174 5.31 -1.22 -6.61
C ALA A 174 5.19 -1.87 -5.22
N GLY A 175 4.07 -2.58 -4.98
CA GLY A 175 3.80 -3.27 -3.74
C GLY A 175 4.85 -4.33 -3.41
N TRP A 176 5.28 -5.13 -4.40
CA TRP A 176 6.30 -6.16 -4.20
C TRP A 176 7.69 -5.57 -3.97
N CYS A 177 8.08 -4.55 -4.75
CA CYS A 177 9.32 -3.82 -4.53
C CYS A 177 9.37 -3.21 -3.11
N MET A 178 8.32 -2.48 -2.74
CA MET A 178 8.18 -1.87 -1.42
C MET A 178 8.20 -2.93 -0.32
N LYS A 179 7.52 -4.07 -0.49
CA LYS A 179 7.43 -5.11 0.54
C LYS A 179 8.78 -5.75 0.83
N VAL A 180 9.57 -6.06 -0.21
CA VAL A 180 10.93 -6.59 -0.04
C VAL A 180 11.80 -5.61 0.75
N ILE A 181 11.68 -4.32 0.47
CA ILE A 181 12.47 -3.28 1.14
C ILE A 181 11.99 -3.06 2.57
N CYS A 182 10.68 -3.01 2.83
CA CYS A 182 10.14 -2.96 4.19
C CYS A 182 10.63 -4.14 5.03
N ASP A 183 10.65 -5.35 4.47
CA ASP A 183 11.12 -6.54 5.18
C ASP A 183 12.61 -6.49 5.52
N HIS A 184 13.42 -5.92 4.62
CA HIS A 184 14.84 -5.69 4.83
C HIS A 184 15.09 -4.63 5.90
N MET A 185 14.37 -3.50 5.82
CA MET A 185 14.47 -2.37 6.75
C MET A 185 13.82 -2.64 8.12
N GLY A 186 13.06 -3.73 8.24
CA GLY A 186 12.33 -4.07 9.46
C GLY A 186 11.07 -3.24 9.68
N TYR A 187 10.48 -2.70 8.62
CA TYR A 187 9.22 -1.96 8.66
C TYR A 187 8.01 -2.87 8.44
N GLY A 188 6.87 -2.47 8.99
CA GLY A 188 5.61 -3.18 8.86
C GLY A 188 4.71 -2.63 7.76
N VAL A 189 3.86 -3.52 7.24
CA VAL A 189 2.78 -3.20 6.29
C VAL A 189 1.48 -3.73 6.87
N LYS A 190 0.46 -2.88 6.96
CA LYS A 190 -0.88 -3.26 7.42
C LYS A 190 -1.85 -3.37 6.25
N THR A 191 -2.81 -4.29 6.37
CA THR A 191 -3.97 -4.36 5.48
C THR A 191 -5.26 -4.64 6.22
N GLY A 192 -6.40 -4.26 5.65
CA GLY A 192 -7.72 -4.37 6.27
C GLY A 192 -8.48 -3.07 6.12
N LEU A 193 -9.07 -2.59 7.21
CA LEU A 193 -9.56 -1.20 7.25
C LEU A 193 -8.45 -0.22 6.81
N PRO A 194 -8.77 0.84 6.06
CA PRO A 194 -10.12 1.29 5.71
C PRO A 194 -10.73 0.68 4.46
N TYR A 195 -12.07 0.65 4.42
CA TYR A 195 -12.82 0.37 3.20
C TYR A 195 -13.18 1.65 2.43
N ILE A 196 -13.12 1.59 1.10
CA ILE A 196 -13.75 2.57 0.21
C ILE A 196 -14.74 1.91 -0.76
N TRP A 197 -15.66 2.71 -1.33
CA TRP A 197 -16.73 2.21 -2.18
C TRP A 197 -16.33 2.27 -3.65
N HIS A 198 -15.97 1.13 -4.24
CA HIS A 198 -15.57 1.05 -5.63
C HIS A 198 -16.79 1.13 -6.55
N SER A 199 -16.87 2.14 -7.41
CA SER A 199 -18.06 2.37 -8.25
C SER A 199 -17.90 2.08 -9.75
N LYS A 200 -16.66 1.84 -10.22
CA LYS A 200 -16.36 1.71 -11.64
C LYS A 200 -15.96 0.28 -11.99
N ALA A 201 -16.78 -0.41 -12.78
CA ALA A 201 -16.31 -1.57 -13.53
C ALA A 201 -15.85 -1.07 -14.91
N SER A 202 -14.54 -1.12 -15.20
CA SER A 202 -14.05 -0.90 -16.55
C SER A 202 -14.37 -2.11 -17.44
N ASN A 203 -14.24 -1.94 -18.76
CA ASN A 203 -14.48 -3.03 -19.70
C ASN A 203 -13.45 -4.16 -19.46
N PRO A 204 -13.89 -5.36 -19.04
CA PRO A 204 -12.98 -6.42 -18.63
C PRO A 204 -12.16 -6.98 -19.81
N PHE A 205 -12.66 -6.91 -21.05
CA PHE A 205 -11.86 -7.32 -22.22
C PHE A 205 -10.71 -6.35 -22.51
N VAL A 206 -10.92 -5.05 -22.29
CA VAL A 206 -9.85 -4.06 -22.39
C VAL A 206 -8.84 -4.25 -21.27
N ASN A 207 -9.31 -4.51 -20.05
CA ASN A 207 -8.43 -4.81 -18.92
C ASN A 207 -7.60 -6.06 -19.16
N LEU A 208 -8.21 -7.15 -19.67
CA LEU A 208 -7.50 -8.40 -19.97
C LEU A 208 -6.33 -8.18 -20.93
N LYS A 209 -6.51 -7.36 -21.98
CA LYS A 209 -5.41 -7.02 -22.90
C LYS A 209 -4.26 -6.27 -22.19
N LYS A 210 -4.60 -5.41 -21.24
CA LYS A 210 -3.62 -4.65 -20.44
C LYS A 210 -2.94 -5.51 -19.38
N GLU A 211 -3.65 -6.50 -18.85
CA GLU A 211 -3.17 -7.38 -17.78
C GLU A 211 -2.44 -8.61 -18.30
N TYR A 212 -2.66 -9.03 -19.55
CA TYR A 212 -2.13 -10.27 -20.13
C TYR A 212 -0.63 -10.49 -19.87
N LYS A 213 0.20 -9.46 -20.14
CA LYS A 213 1.64 -9.56 -19.88
C LYS A 213 1.96 -9.64 -18.39
N GLY A 214 1.25 -8.87 -17.56
CA GLY A 214 1.38 -8.93 -16.11
C GLY A 214 1.04 -10.32 -15.54
N ILE A 215 -0.10 -10.89 -15.94
CA ILE A 215 -0.53 -12.25 -15.58
C ILE A 215 0.51 -13.28 -16.02
N TYR A 216 1.05 -13.15 -17.23
CA TYR A 216 2.06 -14.08 -17.73
C TYR A 216 3.38 -13.96 -16.97
N TRP A 217 3.88 -12.73 -16.79
CA TRP A 217 5.15 -12.49 -16.10
C TRP A 217 5.09 -12.78 -14.61
N GLN A 218 3.93 -12.67 -13.96
CA GLN A 218 3.82 -12.86 -12.51
C GLN A 218 4.40 -14.21 -12.04
N GLU A 219 4.32 -15.24 -12.89
CA GLU A 219 4.83 -16.59 -12.60
C GLU A 219 6.35 -16.60 -12.40
N ASP A 220 7.07 -15.65 -13.00
CA ASP A 220 8.49 -15.42 -12.76
C ASP A 220 8.74 -14.30 -11.74
N LEU A 221 7.90 -13.26 -11.72
CA LEU A 221 8.06 -12.11 -10.81
C LEU A 221 7.89 -12.51 -9.35
N ILE A 222 6.88 -13.31 -9.02
CA ILE A 222 6.60 -13.70 -7.64
C ILE A 222 7.76 -14.52 -7.04
N PRO A 223 8.26 -15.59 -7.68
CA PRO A 223 9.45 -16.28 -7.20
C PRO A 223 10.69 -15.38 -7.11
N PHE A 224 10.87 -14.45 -8.04
CA PHE A 224 11.95 -13.47 -7.98
C PHE A 224 11.86 -12.62 -6.71
N PHE A 225 10.71 -12.01 -6.42
CA PHE A 225 10.56 -11.16 -5.23
C PHE A 225 10.60 -11.96 -3.92
N GLN A 226 10.08 -13.19 -3.90
CA GLN A 226 10.16 -14.08 -2.73
C GLN A 226 11.60 -14.50 -2.42
N SER A 227 12.47 -14.60 -3.44
CA SER A 227 13.88 -14.96 -3.31
C SER A 227 14.84 -13.77 -3.28
N ALA A 228 14.33 -12.54 -3.44
CA ALA A 228 15.14 -11.35 -3.40
C ALA A 228 15.74 -11.17 -2.00
N VAL A 229 17.07 -11.05 -1.96
CA VAL A 229 17.82 -10.76 -0.74
C VAL A 229 18.63 -9.50 -1.01
N LEU A 230 18.46 -8.51 -0.15
CA LEU A 230 19.23 -7.28 -0.22
C LEU A 230 20.45 -7.37 0.73
N PRO A 231 21.63 -6.86 0.33
CA PRO A 231 22.82 -6.81 1.17
C PRO A 231 22.57 -6.03 2.46
N LYS A 232 23.20 -6.44 3.56
CA LYS A 232 23.05 -5.75 4.87
C LYS A 232 23.60 -4.33 4.84
N GLU A 233 24.48 -4.06 3.88
CA GLU A 233 25.10 -2.77 3.62
C GLU A 233 24.12 -1.76 3.01
N CYS A 234 23.01 -2.22 2.44
CA CYS A 234 21.89 -1.37 2.05
C CYS A 234 21.12 -0.95 3.31
N VAL A 235 21.49 0.19 3.88
CA VAL A 235 20.92 0.73 5.13
C VAL A 235 19.94 1.86 4.91
N THR A 236 19.71 2.27 3.66
CA THR A 236 18.66 3.23 3.27
C THR A 236 17.71 2.64 2.24
N VAL A 237 16.50 3.18 2.16
CA VAL A 237 15.50 2.76 1.15
C VAL A 237 16.02 3.00 -0.26
N GLN A 238 16.70 4.12 -0.51
CA GLN A 238 17.33 4.42 -1.80
C GLN A 238 18.36 3.35 -2.19
N GLN A 239 19.26 2.99 -1.27
CA GLN A 239 20.26 1.94 -1.51
C GLN A 239 19.59 0.59 -1.79
N CYS A 240 18.56 0.25 -1.02
CA CYS A 240 17.77 -0.96 -1.23
C CYS A 240 17.10 -0.98 -2.61
N TYR A 241 16.51 0.14 -3.03
CA TYR A 241 15.79 0.26 -4.30
C TYR A 241 16.74 0.19 -5.49
N ILE A 242 17.90 0.86 -5.41
CA ILE A 242 18.96 0.78 -6.43
C ILE A 242 19.49 -0.65 -6.55
N GLU A 243 19.71 -1.33 -5.42
CA GLU A 243 20.19 -2.71 -5.44
C GLU A 243 19.13 -3.67 -6.02
N LEU A 244 17.86 -3.49 -5.66
CA LEU A 244 16.77 -4.22 -6.26
C LEU A 244 16.69 -3.97 -7.78
N ALA A 245 16.89 -2.74 -8.24
CA ALA A 245 16.93 -2.40 -9.67
C ALA A 245 18.03 -3.17 -10.41
N LYS A 246 19.22 -3.35 -9.81
CA LYS A 246 20.28 -4.20 -10.41
C LYS A 246 19.82 -5.64 -10.55
N GLN A 247 19.21 -6.21 -9.50
CA GLN A 247 18.69 -7.58 -9.54
C GLN A 247 17.58 -7.74 -10.58
N VAL A 248 16.68 -6.76 -10.71
CA VAL A 248 15.65 -6.71 -11.76
C VAL A 248 16.31 -6.73 -13.14
N LYS A 249 17.30 -5.86 -13.38
CA LYS A 249 18.01 -5.78 -14.66
C LYS A 249 18.66 -7.11 -15.04
N GLU A 250 19.34 -7.74 -14.09
CA GLU A 250 20.09 -8.98 -14.32
C GLU A 250 19.19 -10.20 -14.49
N LYS A 251 18.18 -10.35 -13.63
CA LYS A 251 17.34 -11.55 -13.56
C LYS A 251 16.13 -11.44 -14.47
N LEU A 252 15.37 -10.35 -14.36
CA LEU A 252 14.12 -10.17 -15.12
C LEU A 252 14.37 -9.59 -16.51
N GLY A 253 15.50 -8.93 -16.76
CA GLY A 253 15.89 -8.49 -18.11
C GLY A 253 16.01 -9.64 -19.12
N LYS A 254 16.17 -10.88 -18.64
CA LYS A 254 16.16 -12.11 -19.47
C LYS A 254 14.77 -12.52 -19.93
N ILE A 255 13.72 -12.05 -19.25
CA ILE A 255 12.32 -12.37 -19.53
C ILE A 255 11.78 -11.45 -20.63
N ASP A 256 11.99 -10.14 -20.51
CA ASP A 256 11.60 -9.15 -21.51
C ASP A 256 12.51 -7.90 -21.39
N PRO A 257 12.96 -7.30 -22.52
CA PRO A 257 13.75 -6.06 -22.52
C PRO A 257 13.12 -4.88 -21.77
N TYR A 258 11.79 -4.90 -21.58
CA TYR A 258 11.09 -3.96 -20.71
C TYR A 258 11.72 -3.85 -19.32
N PHE A 259 12.11 -4.96 -18.70
CA PHE A 259 12.67 -4.95 -17.35
C PHE A 259 14.07 -4.32 -17.28
N ILE A 260 14.83 -4.35 -18.38
CA ILE A 260 16.11 -3.64 -18.49
C ILE A 260 15.83 -2.13 -18.43
N LYS A 261 14.89 -1.66 -19.24
CA LYS A 261 14.47 -0.25 -19.26
C LYS A 261 13.84 0.19 -17.94
N LEU A 262 13.03 -0.67 -17.34
CA LEU A 262 12.40 -0.40 -16.05
C LEU A 262 13.44 -0.27 -14.94
N ALA A 263 14.45 -1.14 -14.91
CA ALA A 263 15.54 -1.04 -13.94
C ALA A 263 16.32 0.27 -14.07
N ASP A 264 16.60 0.71 -15.30
CA ASP A 264 17.23 2.02 -15.51
C ASP A 264 16.33 3.16 -15.00
N ALA A 265 15.02 3.08 -15.26
CA ALA A 265 14.05 4.05 -14.75
C ALA A 265 13.92 4.02 -13.21
N MET A 266 14.09 2.86 -12.57
CA MET A 266 14.11 2.74 -11.11
C MET A 266 15.29 3.51 -10.50
N VAL A 267 16.46 3.48 -11.15
CA VAL A 267 17.63 4.27 -10.71
C VAL A 267 17.37 5.77 -10.91
N THR A 268 16.89 6.17 -12.09
CA THR A 268 16.52 7.56 -12.38
C THR A 268 15.46 8.10 -11.43
N TRP A 269 14.50 7.26 -11.02
CA TRP A 269 13.51 7.64 -10.01
C TRP A 269 14.16 8.03 -8.68
N ILE A 270 15.16 7.27 -8.22
CA ILE A 270 15.88 7.58 -6.98
C ILE A 270 16.71 8.87 -7.13
N GLU A 271 17.36 9.06 -8.26
CA GLU A 271 18.09 10.31 -8.55
C GLU A 271 17.16 11.53 -8.49
N ALA A 272 15.99 11.45 -9.14
CA ALA A 272 14.99 12.51 -9.11
C ALA A 272 14.39 12.70 -7.71
N TRP A 273 14.17 11.60 -6.97
CA TRP A 273 13.71 11.67 -5.59
C TRP A 273 14.71 12.43 -4.72
N ASP A 274 15.99 12.10 -4.81
CA ASP A 274 17.05 12.73 -4.03
C ASP A 274 17.30 14.19 -4.46
N GLU A 275 17.12 14.54 -5.74
CA GLU A 275 17.19 15.94 -6.19
C GLU A 275 16.07 16.79 -5.58
N LEU A 276 14.84 16.25 -5.50
CA LEU A 276 13.69 16.95 -4.98
C LEU A 276 13.62 16.97 -3.44
N ASN A 277 14.31 16.04 -2.76
CA ASN A 277 14.13 15.78 -1.33
C ASN A 277 15.40 15.66 -0.51
N GLY A 278 16.55 15.60 -1.16
CA GLY A 278 17.82 15.78 -0.50
C GLY A 278 17.83 17.17 0.12
N THR A 279 18.18 17.26 1.39
CA THR A 279 18.64 18.53 1.95
C THR A 279 19.72 19.08 1.01
N ALA A 280 19.56 20.33 0.57
CA ALA A 280 20.62 21.06 -0.10
C ALA A 280 21.95 20.75 0.61
N LYS A 281 22.93 20.27 -0.16
CA LYS A 281 24.28 19.98 0.35
C LYS A 281 24.84 21.14 1.15
#